data_AF-A0A4Q3JUV2-F1
#
_entry.id   AF-A0A4Q3JUV2-F1
#
_cell.length_a   1.000
_cell.length_b   1.000
_cell.length_c   1.000
_cell.angle_alpha   90.00
_cell.angle_beta   90.00
_cell.angle_gamma   90.00
#
_symmetry.space_group_name_H-M   'P 1'
#
loop_
_entity.id
_entity.type
_entity.pdbx_description
1 polymer ?
#
loop_
_entity_poly.entity_id
_entity_poly.type
_entity_poly.pdbx_seq_one_letter_code
_entity_poly.pdbx_strand_id
1 'polypeptide(L)'
;MSGRPNARAWLAPRASALTAYQVPRHGAPIDLYLDGNEGLTPPPGLLAALGEASVDVVRRYPSARALEARLAARHGVEPERVLVAAGGDDAIDRLCRAVLAEGRTLVLPVPTFEMIARYGRLAGADVIEVPWGDGPYPARAVAAQTDARTGLVVLVSPNNPTGRVATVDDLHAVAAAGALVLVDLAYVEFGDEALWRAALDLPNTVVIRTLSKAHGLAGLRVGYAVGPVEVIEAMRASGAPYAVSGPSLWLAGRWLDQGADAVARFVGEVKQERAGLATTLRALGADVPDSEANFVFARLPSPAAALWTRDALAGLGVAVRAWPGRAGLDDALRVTVPGDADQHARLVAGLSAALRPQALLFDLDGVLADVSGSYRRCIVETAASYGVAVSGDDIVAIKHAGNANNDWVVTHRLLAARGMDVPYDEVRARFEALYHGDPARPGLHETESLIEAHAALAALATHYPLAIVTGRPRRDADRFLARFDLARLFTAVITMDDAPLKPDPAPVRLALARLGVTDAWMIGDTPDDVRAARAAGVVPLGVTAPLARLGVADAWMIGDTSDDVRAARAAGVVPLGVTAPGEPYASAEPALTAAGAARVLTTWTGLLALLDLLPGAHGGPARWPARTP
;
A
#
# COMPACT_ATOMS: atom_id res chain seq x y z
N MET A 1 30.88 -38.15 7.09
CA MET A 1 29.82 -37.10 7.02
C MET A 1 29.95 -36.43 5.67
N SER A 2 29.06 -36.76 4.73
CA SER A 2 29.09 -36.19 3.37
C SER A 2 28.61 -34.73 3.42
N GLY A 3 29.55 -33.79 3.28
CA GLY A 3 29.24 -32.38 3.11
C GLY A 3 28.44 -32.22 1.83
N ARG A 4 27.14 -31.93 1.93
CA ARG A 4 26.34 -31.56 0.77
C ARG A 4 27.00 -30.32 0.12
N PRO A 5 27.23 -30.31 -1.20
CA PRO A 5 27.79 -29.14 -1.87
C PRO A 5 26.88 -27.93 -1.64
N ASN A 6 27.48 -26.79 -1.29
CA ASN A 6 26.79 -25.53 -1.10
C ASN A 6 26.32 -25.01 -2.46
N ALA A 7 25.01 -25.01 -2.72
CA ALA A 7 24.43 -24.57 -3.99
C ALA A 7 24.85 -23.14 -4.39
N ARG A 8 25.24 -22.29 -3.43
CA ARG A 8 25.77 -20.94 -3.73
C ARG A 8 27.05 -20.97 -4.55
N ALA A 9 27.87 -22.01 -4.44
CA ALA A 9 29.12 -22.14 -5.20
C ALA A 9 28.87 -22.34 -6.71
N TRP A 10 27.66 -22.76 -7.11
CA TRP A 10 27.29 -22.95 -8.52
C TRP A 10 26.64 -21.73 -9.14
N LEU A 11 26.32 -20.70 -8.35
CA LEU A 11 25.68 -19.49 -8.85
C LEU A 11 26.72 -18.53 -9.41
N ALA A 12 26.42 -17.93 -10.57
CA ALA A 12 27.23 -16.85 -11.11
C ALA A 12 27.29 -15.68 -10.09
N PRO A 13 28.45 -15.04 -9.85
CA PRO A 13 28.58 -13.96 -8.87
C PRO A 13 27.54 -12.85 -9.05
N ARG A 14 27.29 -12.45 -10.31
CA ARG A 14 26.27 -11.45 -10.68
C ARG A 14 24.84 -11.84 -10.30
N ALA A 15 24.50 -13.13 -10.31
CA ALA A 15 23.18 -13.60 -9.90
C ALA A 15 23.05 -13.63 -8.37
N SER A 16 24.11 -14.02 -7.67
CA SER A 16 24.16 -14.07 -6.20
C SER A 16 24.09 -12.70 -5.53
N ALA A 17 24.50 -11.64 -6.22
CA ALA A 17 24.49 -10.27 -5.72
C ALA A 17 23.14 -9.54 -5.85
N LEU A 18 22.14 -10.16 -6.50
CA LEU A 18 20.85 -9.52 -6.77
C LEU A 18 19.77 -10.02 -5.81
N THR A 19 19.08 -9.08 -5.17
CA THR A 19 17.81 -9.36 -4.48
C THR A 19 16.71 -9.57 -5.52
N ALA A 20 15.72 -10.42 -5.28
CA ALA A 20 14.56 -10.54 -6.18
C ALA A 20 13.75 -9.22 -6.21
N TYR A 21 13.17 -8.88 -7.37
CA TYR A 21 12.18 -7.80 -7.42
C TYR A 21 10.97 -8.20 -6.57
N GLN A 22 10.53 -7.33 -5.67
CA GLN A 22 9.39 -7.57 -4.82
C GLN A 22 8.20 -6.76 -5.32
N VAL A 23 7.14 -7.46 -5.68
CA VAL A 23 5.81 -6.84 -5.85
C VAL A 23 5.37 -6.37 -4.46
N PRO A 24 4.93 -5.10 -4.31
CA PRO A 24 4.42 -4.59 -3.04
C PRO A 24 3.37 -5.53 -2.45
N ARG A 25 3.50 -5.82 -1.16
CA ARG A 25 2.47 -6.49 -0.40
C ARG A 25 1.87 -5.49 0.58
N HIS A 26 0.56 -5.48 0.63
CA HIS A 26 -0.20 -4.61 1.53
C HIS A 26 -0.68 -5.47 2.71
N GLY A 27 -0.52 -4.98 3.93
CA GLY A 27 -0.98 -5.69 5.13
C GLY A 27 -2.50 -5.69 5.24
N ALA A 28 -3.13 -4.60 4.81
CA ALA A 28 -4.58 -4.45 4.76
C ALA A 28 -5.18 -4.99 3.44
N PRO A 29 -6.47 -5.40 3.42
CA PRO A 29 -7.18 -5.74 2.19
C PRO A 29 -7.23 -4.57 1.22
N ILE A 30 -6.94 -4.82 -0.06
CA ILE A 30 -6.97 -3.81 -1.14
C ILE A 30 -8.03 -4.18 -2.17
N ASP A 31 -8.78 -3.19 -2.62
CA ASP A 31 -9.78 -3.31 -3.69
C ASP A 31 -9.61 -2.24 -4.79
N LEU A 32 -8.78 -1.21 -4.55
CA LEU A 32 -8.38 -0.20 -5.53
C LEU A 32 -6.83 -0.17 -5.64
N TYR A 33 -6.30 -0.70 -6.74
CA TYR A 33 -4.86 -0.79 -6.99
C TYR A 33 -4.36 0.40 -7.78
N LEU A 34 -3.60 1.29 -7.13
CA LEU A 34 -2.99 2.47 -7.74
C LEU A 34 -1.46 2.49 -7.56
N ASP A 35 -0.85 1.31 -7.38
CA ASP A 35 0.58 1.12 -7.12
C ASP A 35 1.36 0.48 -8.28
N GLY A 36 0.68 -0.02 -9.33
CA GLY A 36 1.29 -0.66 -10.50
C GLY A 36 1.33 0.17 -11.79
N ASN A 37 0.76 1.38 -11.79
CA ASN A 37 0.53 2.19 -12.97
C ASN A 37 -0.24 1.44 -14.06
N GLU A 38 -1.16 0.54 -13.70
CA GLU A 38 -2.13 -0.01 -14.65
C GLU A 38 -2.94 1.12 -15.30
N GLY A 39 -3.45 0.88 -16.51
CA GLY A 39 -4.28 1.86 -17.20
C GLY A 39 -5.70 1.37 -17.41
N LEU A 40 -6.30 1.82 -18.52
CA LEU A 40 -7.68 1.58 -18.92
C LEU A 40 -8.18 0.18 -18.56
N THR A 41 -9.35 0.10 -17.93
CA THR A 41 -10.06 -1.18 -17.82
C THR A 41 -10.54 -1.60 -19.21
N PRO A 42 -10.03 -2.70 -19.81
CA PRO A 42 -10.45 -3.09 -21.15
C PRO A 42 -11.92 -3.50 -21.15
N PRO A 43 -12.67 -3.25 -22.24
CA PRO A 43 -14.07 -3.65 -22.32
C PRO A 43 -14.22 -5.17 -22.17
N PRO A 44 -15.26 -5.68 -21.49
CA PRO A 44 -15.46 -7.12 -21.29
C PRO A 44 -15.46 -7.93 -22.59
N GLY A 45 -15.91 -7.32 -23.69
CA GLY A 45 -15.91 -7.92 -25.03
C GLY A 45 -14.52 -8.28 -25.58
N LEU A 46 -13.43 -7.66 -25.09
CA LEU A 46 -12.08 -7.98 -25.55
C LEU A 46 -11.70 -9.42 -25.18
N LEU A 47 -11.91 -9.83 -23.93
CA LEU A 47 -11.62 -11.21 -23.51
C LEU A 47 -12.60 -12.21 -24.14
N ALA A 48 -13.88 -11.85 -24.21
CA ALA A 48 -14.89 -12.69 -24.84
C ALA A 48 -14.57 -13.00 -26.31
N ALA A 49 -13.89 -12.08 -27.01
CA ALA A 49 -13.47 -12.26 -28.40
C ALA A 49 -12.54 -13.47 -28.61
N LEU A 50 -11.88 -14.00 -27.57
CA LEU A 50 -11.12 -15.26 -27.70
C LEU A 50 -11.99 -16.43 -28.18
N GLY A 51 -13.31 -16.40 -27.97
CA GLY A 51 -14.23 -17.40 -28.53
C GLY A 51 -14.30 -17.41 -30.07
N GLU A 52 -13.90 -16.32 -30.72
CA GLU A 52 -13.80 -16.20 -32.18
C GLU A 52 -12.43 -16.65 -32.71
N ALA A 53 -11.45 -16.85 -31.83
CA ALA A 53 -10.10 -17.22 -32.22
C ALA A 53 -10.04 -18.68 -32.70
N SER A 54 -9.23 -18.94 -33.73
CA SER A 54 -8.94 -20.31 -34.16
C SER A 54 -8.26 -21.09 -33.02
N VAL A 55 -8.58 -22.39 -32.90
CA VAL A 55 -7.90 -23.31 -31.95
C VAL A 55 -6.37 -23.30 -32.09
N ASP A 56 -5.86 -22.98 -33.28
CA ASP A 56 -4.43 -22.88 -33.55
C ASP A 56 -3.74 -21.75 -32.77
N VAL A 57 -4.47 -20.73 -32.29
CA VAL A 57 -3.95 -19.68 -31.39
C VAL A 57 -3.41 -20.26 -30.08
N VAL A 58 -3.96 -21.40 -29.65
CA VAL A 58 -3.52 -22.13 -28.45
C VAL A 58 -2.68 -23.35 -28.81
N ARG A 59 -3.04 -24.08 -29.88
CA ARG A 59 -2.41 -25.35 -30.25
C ARG A 59 -1.02 -25.19 -30.87
N ARG A 60 -0.74 -24.13 -31.62
CA ARG A 60 0.53 -23.96 -32.36
C ARG A 60 1.47 -22.97 -31.67
N TYR A 61 2.76 -23.12 -31.94
CA TYR A 61 3.74 -22.10 -31.56
C TYR A 61 3.38 -20.74 -32.21
N PRO A 62 3.39 -19.65 -31.43
CA PRO A 62 2.96 -18.34 -31.92
C PRO A 62 3.97 -17.71 -32.88
N SER A 63 3.49 -16.80 -33.72
CA SER A 63 4.33 -15.90 -34.53
C SER A 63 3.93 -14.45 -34.30
N ALA A 64 4.90 -13.61 -33.95
CA ALA A 64 4.65 -12.18 -33.72
C ALA A 64 4.65 -11.34 -35.01
N ARG A 65 5.04 -11.91 -36.16
CA ARG A 65 5.24 -11.19 -37.43
C ARG A 65 4.03 -10.36 -37.87
N ALA A 66 2.82 -10.89 -37.71
CA ALA A 66 1.60 -10.17 -38.07
C ALA A 66 1.40 -8.92 -37.20
N LEU A 67 1.76 -8.98 -35.91
CA LEU A 67 1.68 -7.84 -35.01
C LEU A 67 2.81 -6.84 -35.27
N GLU A 68 4.02 -7.33 -35.55
CA GLU A 68 5.17 -6.50 -35.95
C GLU A 68 4.85 -5.69 -37.22
N ALA A 69 4.28 -6.31 -38.25
CA ALA A 69 3.87 -5.62 -39.48
C ALA A 69 2.80 -4.55 -39.24
N ARG A 70 1.82 -4.80 -38.36
CA ARG A 70 0.80 -3.80 -37.98
C ARG A 70 1.42 -2.61 -37.24
N LEU A 71 2.32 -2.88 -36.31
CA LEU A 71 3.03 -1.83 -35.57
C LEU A 71 3.93 -1.01 -36.49
N ALA A 72 4.64 -1.67 -37.41
CA ALA A 72 5.48 -1.04 -38.42
C ALA A 72 4.66 -0.09 -39.31
N ALA A 73 3.53 -0.57 -39.84
CA ALA A 73 2.61 0.24 -40.63
C ALA A 73 2.04 1.44 -39.84
N ARG A 74 1.66 1.24 -38.57
CA ARG A 74 1.19 2.32 -37.70
C ARG A 74 2.24 3.42 -37.50
N HIS A 75 3.51 3.03 -37.46
CA HIS A 75 4.62 3.93 -37.15
C HIS A 75 5.38 4.45 -38.37
N GLY A 76 5.01 4.00 -39.58
CA GLY A 76 5.67 4.41 -40.82
C GLY A 76 7.13 3.91 -40.93
N VAL A 77 7.42 2.73 -40.38
CA VAL A 77 8.76 2.11 -40.44
C VAL A 77 8.69 0.73 -41.09
N GLU A 78 9.84 0.21 -41.50
CA GLU A 78 9.93 -1.15 -42.05
C GLU A 78 9.70 -2.23 -40.97
N PRO A 79 9.03 -3.36 -41.28
CA PRO A 79 8.78 -4.44 -40.31
C PRO A 79 10.03 -4.99 -39.62
N GLU A 80 11.18 -4.99 -40.29
CA GLU A 80 12.47 -5.46 -39.78
C GLU A 80 13.00 -4.57 -38.65
N ARG A 81 12.54 -3.31 -38.57
CA ARG A 81 12.87 -2.37 -37.49
C ARG A 81 12.04 -2.62 -36.24
N VAL A 82 11.08 -3.56 -36.24
CA VAL A 82 10.17 -3.82 -35.13
C VAL A 82 10.40 -5.20 -34.52
N LEU A 83 10.41 -5.26 -33.19
CA LEU A 83 10.42 -6.50 -32.41
C LEU A 83 9.29 -6.47 -31.39
N VAL A 84 8.39 -7.44 -31.44
CA VAL A 84 7.43 -7.67 -30.35
C VAL A 84 8.08 -8.47 -29.23
N ALA A 85 7.84 -8.04 -27.99
CA ALA A 85 8.45 -8.58 -26.77
C ALA A 85 7.39 -8.84 -25.67
N ALA A 86 7.77 -9.63 -24.67
CA ALA A 86 6.94 -9.96 -23.50
C ALA A 86 6.84 -8.78 -22.50
N GLY A 87 6.28 -7.66 -22.97
CA GLY A 87 6.27 -6.37 -22.28
C GLY A 87 7.57 -5.58 -22.52
N GLY A 88 7.65 -4.39 -21.92
CA GLY A 88 8.86 -3.55 -21.99
C GLY A 88 10.07 -4.20 -21.31
N ASP A 89 9.85 -4.95 -20.23
CA ASP A 89 10.90 -5.67 -19.50
C ASP A 89 11.71 -6.63 -20.39
N ASP A 90 11.03 -7.47 -21.18
CA ASP A 90 11.69 -8.40 -22.12
C ASP A 90 12.44 -7.65 -23.23
N ALA A 91 11.89 -6.52 -23.71
CA ALA A 91 12.60 -5.68 -24.68
C ALA A 91 13.87 -5.06 -24.09
N ILE A 92 13.81 -4.54 -22.85
CA ILE A 92 14.98 -3.96 -22.16
C ILE A 92 16.03 -5.05 -21.89
N ASP A 93 15.63 -6.22 -21.37
CA ASP A 93 16.57 -7.32 -21.09
C ASP A 93 17.29 -7.78 -22.37
N ARG A 94 16.56 -7.95 -23.47
CA ARG A 94 17.15 -8.32 -24.77
C ARG A 94 18.11 -7.25 -25.28
N LEU A 95 17.77 -5.97 -25.15
CA LEU A 95 18.64 -4.87 -25.55
C LEU A 95 19.93 -4.87 -24.72
N CYS A 96 19.82 -5.01 -23.39
CA CYS A 96 20.97 -5.13 -22.51
C CYS A 96 21.86 -6.31 -22.91
N ARG A 97 21.30 -7.50 -23.17
CA ARG A 97 22.06 -8.67 -23.61
C ARG A 97 22.71 -8.52 -24.99
N ALA A 98 22.07 -7.81 -25.90
CA ALA A 98 22.58 -7.60 -27.25
C ALA A 98 23.76 -6.62 -27.30
N VAL A 99 23.82 -5.67 -26.36
CA VAL A 99 24.74 -4.51 -26.44
C VAL A 99 25.81 -4.51 -25.36
N LEU A 100 25.52 -5.10 -24.21
CA LEU A 100 26.36 -5.05 -23.02
C LEU A 100 27.07 -6.38 -22.75
N ALA A 101 28.20 -6.28 -22.07
CA ALA A 101 29.02 -7.39 -21.63
C ALA A 101 29.99 -6.89 -20.55
N GLU A 102 30.81 -7.77 -19.99
CA GLU A 102 31.92 -7.40 -19.13
C GLU A 102 32.83 -6.36 -19.81
N GLY A 103 33.21 -5.31 -19.07
CA GLY A 103 34.01 -4.19 -19.58
C GLY A 103 33.23 -3.11 -20.33
N ARG A 104 31.93 -3.30 -20.61
CA ARG A 104 31.04 -2.29 -21.18
C ARG A 104 30.31 -1.52 -20.08
N THR A 105 29.99 -0.26 -20.33
CA THR A 105 29.25 0.59 -19.38
C THR A 105 27.82 0.87 -19.86
N LEU A 106 26.90 0.99 -18.91
CA LEU A 106 25.54 1.53 -19.08
C LEU A 106 25.43 2.83 -18.28
N VAL A 107 25.07 3.94 -18.93
CA VAL A 107 24.85 5.24 -18.27
C VAL A 107 23.35 5.44 -18.00
N LEU A 108 22.98 5.62 -16.73
CA LEU A 108 21.60 5.63 -16.26
C LEU A 108 21.29 6.85 -15.39
N PRO A 109 20.42 7.77 -15.83
CA PRO A 109 19.83 8.78 -14.96
C PRO A 109 18.99 8.16 -13.83
N VAL A 110 19.17 8.59 -12.57
CA VAL A 110 18.45 8.07 -11.40
C VAL A 110 17.82 9.20 -10.55
N PRO A 111 16.64 9.01 -9.93
CA PRO A 111 15.86 7.78 -9.88
C PRO A 111 15.10 7.52 -11.19
N THR A 112 15.05 6.25 -11.58
CA THR A 112 14.27 5.78 -12.73
C THR A 112 13.80 4.32 -12.50
N PHE A 113 13.28 3.68 -13.55
CA PHE A 113 12.79 2.31 -13.51
C PHE A 113 13.91 1.32 -13.16
N GLU A 114 13.81 0.74 -11.96
CA GLU A 114 14.87 -0.05 -11.31
C GLU A 114 15.29 -1.31 -12.06
N MET A 115 14.45 -1.80 -12.96
CA MET A 115 14.76 -3.00 -13.76
C MET A 115 15.87 -2.73 -14.79
N ILE A 116 16.04 -1.50 -15.28
CA ILE A 116 17.07 -1.18 -16.27
C ILE A 116 18.48 -1.45 -15.71
N ALA A 117 18.77 -0.94 -14.50
CA ALA A 117 20.04 -1.20 -13.82
C ALA A 117 20.24 -2.70 -13.54
N ARG A 118 19.17 -3.43 -13.19
CA ARG A 118 19.22 -4.88 -12.98
C ARG A 118 19.61 -5.60 -14.27
N TYR A 119 18.96 -5.30 -15.40
CA TYR A 119 19.24 -5.95 -16.68
C TYR A 119 20.66 -5.64 -17.17
N GLY A 120 21.13 -4.40 -17.00
CA GLY A 120 22.53 -4.03 -17.27
C GLY A 120 23.53 -4.86 -16.47
N ARG A 121 23.34 -4.97 -15.15
CA ARG A 121 24.21 -5.79 -14.27
C ARG A 121 24.14 -7.28 -14.61
N LEU A 122 22.96 -7.79 -14.95
CA LEU A 122 22.78 -9.19 -15.38
C LEU A 122 23.49 -9.48 -16.70
N ALA A 123 23.49 -8.53 -17.64
CA ALA A 123 24.24 -8.62 -18.88
C ALA A 123 25.77 -8.54 -18.66
N GLY A 124 26.21 -8.01 -17.51
CA GLY A 124 27.62 -7.93 -17.12
C GLY A 124 28.22 -6.52 -17.22
N ALA A 125 27.39 -5.49 -17.44
CA ALA A 125 27.85 -4.11 -17.54
C ALA A 125 28.16 -3.48 -16.18
N ASP A 126 29.09 -2.52 -16.20
CA ASP A 126 29.21 -1.52 -15.15
C ASP A 126 28.09 -0.48 -15.32
N VAL A 127 27.24 -0.30 -14.31
CA VAL A 127 26.16 0.70 -14.32
C VAL A 127 26.64 1.99 -13.69
N ILE A 128 26.75 3.05 -14.50
CA ILE A 128 27.09 4.41 -14.08
C ILE A 128 25.79 5.17 -13.84
N GLU A 129 25.46 5.41 -12.58
CA GLU A 129 24.26 6.15 -12.18
C GLU A 129 24.54 7.67 -12.17
N VAL A 130 23.71 8.44 -12.89
CA VAL A 130 23.80 9.90 -12.99
C VAL A 130 22.61 10.52 -12.25
N PRO A 131 22.80 11.34 -11.20
CA PRO A 131 21.68 11.95 -10.50
C PRO A 131 20.82 12.84 -11.40
N TRP A 132 19.52 12.54 -11.48
CA TRP A 132 18.48 13.38 -12.04
C TRP A 132 17.68 13.99 -10.87
N GLY A 133 18.14 15.16 -10.42
CA GLY A 133 17.46 15.93 -9.37
C GLY A 133 16.14 16.53 -9.85
N ASP A 134 15.68 17.60 -9.19
CA ASP A 134 14.37 18.20 -9.45
C ASP A 134 14.31 19.11 -10.70
N GLY A 135 15.36 19.08 -11.52
CA GLY A 135 15.51 19.87 -12.74
C GLY A 135 15.09 19.15 -14.03
N PRO A 136 15.43 19.74 -15.19
CA PRO A 136 15.29 19.08 -16.48
C PRO A 136 16.20 17.85 -16.58
N TYR A 137 16.01 17.05 -17.63
CA TYR A 137 16.83 15.87 -17.89
C TYR A 137 18.33 16.24 -17.94
N PRO A 138 19.23 15.48 -17.28
CA PRO A 138 20.63 15.88 -17.11
C PRO A 138 21.50 15.53 -18.33
N ALA A 139 21.11 15.91 -19.55
CA ALA A 139 21.74 15.49 -20.80
C ALA A 139 23.25 15.73 -20.85
N ARG A 140 23.72 16.90 -20.37
CA ARG A 140 25.16 17.23 -20.32
C ARG A 140 25.93 16.30 -19.38
N ALA A 141 25.38 16.00 -18.22
CA ALA A 141 26.03 15.11 -17.25
C ALA A 141 26.05 13.67 -17.76
N VAL A 142 24.98 13.23 -18.42
CA VAL A 142 24.89 11.92 -19.09
C VAL A 142 25.93 11.80 -20.20
N ALA A 143 25.99 12.78 -21.11
CA ALA A 143 26.95 12.79 -22.21
C ALA A 143 28.40 12.79 -21.70
N ALA A 144 28.70 13.50 -20.60
CA ALA A 144 30.02 13.53 -19.99
C ALA A 144 30.47 12.19 -19.38
N GLN A 145 29.55 11.26 -19.11
CA GLN A 145 29.87 9.90 -18.65
C GLN A 145 30.02 8.90 -19.80
N THR A 146 29.85 9.35 -21.05
CA THR A 146 29.96 8.48 -22.22
C THR A 146 31.41 8.43 -22.71
N ASP A 147 31.93 7.23 -22.87
CA ASP A 147 33.27 6.91 -23.35
C ASP A 147 33.24 5.77 -24.39
N ALA A 148 34.42 5.34 -24.86
CA ALA A 148 34.53 4.24 -25.82
C ALA A 148 34.01 2.87 -25.31
N ARG A 149 33.87 2.70 -23.98
CA ARG A 149 33.30 1.48 -23.38
C ARG A 149 31.78 1.55 -23.27
N THR A 150 31.19 2.73 -23.43
CA THR A 150 29.76 2.94 -23.27
C THR A 150 28.99 2.23 -24.37
N GLY A 151 28.28 1.19 -23.96
CA GLY A 151 27.43 0.41 -24.85
C GLY A 151 26.03 1.00 -24.94
N LEU A 152 25.51 1.50 -23.81
CA LEU A 152 24.12 1.94 -23.72
C LEU A 152 23.99 3.19 -22.85
N VAL A 153 23.25 4.18 -23.32
CA VAL A 153 22.79 5.33 -22.55
C VAL A 153 21.27 5.28 -22.46
N VAL A 154 20.71 5.64 -21.30
CA VAL A 154 19.28 5.50 -21.05
C VAL A 154 18.58 6.85 -20.93
N LEU A 155 17.47 6.99 -21.64
CA LEU A 155 16.53 8.09 -21.54
C LEU A 155 15.13 7.50 -21.34
N VAL A 156 14.52 7.78 -20.19
CA VAL A 156 13.14 7.35 -19.87
C VAL A 156 12.26 8.58 -19.85
N SER A 157 11.22 8.62 -20.69
CA SER A 157 10.33 9.78 -20.81
C SER A 157 8.91 9.38 -21.22
N PRO A 158 7.86 9.76 -20.48
CA PRO A 158 7.89 10.24 -19.09
C PRO A 158 8.62 9.26 -18.14
N ASN A 159 9.42 9.79 -17.22
CA ASN A 159 10.23 9.02 -16.29
C ASN A 159 9.38 8.37 -15.19
N ASN A 160 9.68 7.12 -14.84
CA ASN A 160 9.10 6.43 -13.68
C ASN A 160 10.19 6.32 -12.60
N PRO A 161 10.03 6.93 -11.41
CA PRO A 161 8.74 7.30 -10.80
C PRO A 161 8.34 8.76 -10.86
N THR A 162 9.17 9.66 -11.40
CA THR A 162 8.99 11.12 -11.19
C THR A 162 7.93 11.78 -12.07
N GLY A 163 7.56 11.16 -13.19
CA GLY A 163 6.65 11.71 -14.19
C GLY A 163 7.27 12.75 -15.12
N ARG A 164 8.52 13.17 -14.85
CA ARG A 164 9.24 14.20 -15.62
C ARG A 164 9.58 13.73 -17.03
N VAL A 165 9.71 14.67 -17.94
CA VAL A 165 10.01 14.39 -19.35
C VAL A 165 11.40 14.89 -19.73
N ALA A 166 11.99 14.22 -20.72
CA ALA A 166 13.13 14.73 -21.48
C ALA A 166 12.64 15.37 -22.78
N THR A 167 13.39 16.35 -23.27
CA THR A 167 13.08 17.07 -24.52
C THR A 167 13.75 16.41 -25.73
N VAL A 168 13.36 16.85 -26.94
CA VAL A 168 14.03 16.45 -28.18
C VAL A 168 15.50 16.90 -28.18
N ASP A 169 15.81 18.08 -27.62
CA ASP A 169 17.19 18.57 -27.51
C ASP A 169 18.03 17.71 -26.56
N ASP A 170 17.44 17.23 -25.46
CA ASP A 170 18.09 16.28 -24.56
C ASP A 170 18.45 14.98 -25.27
N LEU A 171 17.51 14.45 -26.06
CA LEU A 171 17.73 13.25 -26.87
C LEU A 171 18.85 13.47 -27.89
N HIS A 172 18.86 14.58 -28.63
CA HIS A 172 19.94 14.89 -29.57
C HIS A 172 21.30 15.01 -28.87
N ALA A 173 21.36 15.67 -27.72
CA ALA A 173 22.59 15.84 -26.96
C ALA A 173 23.16 14.49 -26.47
N VAL A 174 22.30 13.58 -26.02
CA VAL A 174 22.70 12.22 -25.61
C VAL A 174 23.08 11.36 -26.80
N ALA A 175 22.31 11.39 -27.89
CA ALA A 175 22.61 10.63 -29.09
C ALA A 175 23.94 11.03 -29.74
N ALA A 176 24.30 12.32 -29.67
CA ALA A 176 25.57 12.85 -30.16
C ALA A 176 26.79 12.36 -29.36
N ALA A 177 26.61 11.76 -28.17
CA ALA A 177 27.70 11.23 -27.37
C ALA A 177 28.30 9.91 -27.93
N GLY A 178 27.69 9.32 -28.96
CA GLY A 178 28.28 8.22 -29.74
C GLY A 178 28.00 6.80 -29.23
N ALA A 179 27.15 6.64 -28.22
CA ALA A 179 26.65 5.34 -27.76
C ALA A 179 25.24 5.04 -28.31
N LEU A 180 24.78 3.79 -28.17
CA LEU A 180 23.38 3.46 -28.43
C LEU A 180 22.51 4.06 -27.32
N VAL A 181 21.35 4.63 -27.68
CA VAL A 181 20.42 5.24 -26.74
C VAL A 181 19.17 4.37 -26.61
N LEU A 182 18.91 3.87 -25.41
CA LEU A 182 17.60 3.33 -25.04
C LEU A 182 16.67 4.50 -24.75
N VAL A 183 15.61 4.63 -25.54
CA VAL A 183 14.52 5.58 -25.31
C VAL A 183 13.31 4.79 -24.77
N ASP A 184 13.19 4.67 -23.45
CA ASP A 184 12.03 4.03 -22.81
C ASP A 184 10.89 5.03 -22.70
N LEU A 185 9.77 4.61 -23.23
CA LEU A 185 8.75 5.43 -23.81
C LEU A 185 7.39 4.81 -23.45
N ALA A 186 7.34 4.07 -22.33
CA ALA A 186 6.20 3.30 -21.83
C ALA A 186 4.96 4.12 -21.41
N TYR A 187 5.10 5.44 -21.22
CA TYR A 187 4.03 6.34 -20.77
C TYR A 187 3.70 7.46 -21.76
N VAL A 188 4.17 7.39 -23.01
CA VAL A 188 4.06 8.52 -23.96
C VAL A 188 2.64 8.89 -24.32
N GLU A 189 1.69 7.97 -24.22
CA GLU A 189 0.32 8.25 -24.60
C GLU A 189 -0.26 9.38 -23.74
N PHE A 190 0.33 9.60 -22.55
CA PHE A 190 -0.01 10.67 -21.63
C PHE A 190 0.82 11.96 -21.80
N GLY A 191 1.85 11.96 -22.65
CA GLY A 191 2.77 13.08 -22.91
C GLY A 191 2.79 13.54 -24.37
N ASP A 192 3.88 14.20 -24.78
CA ASP A 192 4.10 14.65 -26.16
C ASP A 192 4.69 13.54 -27.06
N GLU A 193 4.20 13.46 -28.30
CA GLU A 193 4.64 12.53 -29.34
C GLU A 193 5.94 13.01 -30.05
N ALA A 194 6.36 14.26 -29.89
CA ALA A 194 7.53 14.82 -30.57
C ALA A 194 8.83 14.02 -30.30
N LEU A 195 9.02 13.59 -29.05
CA LEU A 195 10.20 12.80 -28.65
C LEU A 195 10.22 11.42 -29.31
N TRP A 196 9.05 10.81 -29.51
CA TRP A 196 8.93 9.54 -30.23
C TRP A 196 9.41 9.66 -31.68
N ARG A 197 8.92 10.68 -32.40
CA ARG A 197 9.28 10.90 -33.81
C ARG A 197 10.77 11.19 -33.96
N ALA A 198 11.30 12.08 -33.13
CA ALA A 198 12.72 12.41 -33.13
C ALA A 198 13.60 11.18 -32.85
N ALA A 199 13.18 10.28 -31.95
CA ALA A 199 13.93 9.07 -31.70
C ALA A 199 13.98 8.15 -32.93
N LEU A 200 12.88 7.95 -33.66
CA LEU A 200 12.86 7.07 -34.83
C LEU A 200 13.77 7.53 -35.98
N ASP A 201 14.04 8.83 -36.07
CA ASP A 201 14.89 9.46 -37.09
C ASP A 201 16.39 9.32 -36.79
N LEU A 202 16.76 9.00 -35.55
CA LEU A 202 18.15 8.86 -35.14
C LEU A 202 18.67 7.43 -35.38
N PRO A 203 19.87 7.25 -35.95
CA PRO A 203 20.40 5.94 -36.32
C PRO A 203 20.90 5.10 -35.14
N ASN A 204 21.03 5.69 -33.95
CA ASN A 204 21.57 5.04 -32.76
C ASN A 204 20.57 5.00 -31.59
N THR A 205 19.27 5.01 -31.85
CA THR A 205 18.24 4.90 -30.82
C THR A 205 17.49 3.57 -30.93
N VAL A 206 17.11 3.00 -29.79
CA VAL A 206 16.12 1.93 -29.71
C VAL A 206 15.02 2.39 -28.79
N VAL A 207 13.81 2.45 -29.34
CA VAL A 207 12.65 2.92 -28.61
C VAL A 207 11.85 1.75 -28.09
N ILE A 208 11.43 1.81 -26.82
CA ILE A 208 10.60 0.77 -26.19
C ILE A 208 9.21 1.30 -25.85
N ARG A 209 8.20 0.49 -26.16
CA ARG A 209 6.78 0.78 -25.99
C ARG A 209 6.09 -0.39 -25.32
N THR A 210 4.91 -0.15 -24.73
CA THR A 210 4.12 -1.20 -24.09
C THR A 210 2.62 -1.01 -24.24
N LEU A 211 1.87 -2.11 -24.28
CA LEU A 211 0.41 -2.09 -24.16
C LEU A 211 -0.06 -2.19 -22.70
N SER A 212 0.85 -2.12 -21.71
CA SER A 212 0.50 -2.32 -20.30
C SER A 212 -0.15 -1.10 -19.64
N LYS A 213 0.19 0.11 -20.12
CA LYS A 213 -0.16 1.39 -19.48
C LYS A 213 -1.44 1.92 -20.08
N ALA A 214 -1.37 2.93 -20.96
CA ALA A 214 -2.57 3.54 -21.57
C ALA A 214 -3.55 2.55 -22.22
N HIS A 215 -3.04 1.45 -22.77
CA HIS A 215 -3.87 0.42 -23.39
C HIS A 215 -4.56 -0.54 -22.41
N GLY A 216 -4.16 -0.60 -21.13
CA GLY A 216 -4.83 -1.45 -20.14
C GLY A 216 -4.52 -2.95 -20.21
N LEU A 217 -3.54 -3.37 -21.03
CA LEU A 217 -3.27 -4.78 -21.33
C LEU A 217 -2.06 -5.34 -20.58
N ALA A 218 -1.84 -4.89 -19.34
CA ALA A 218 -0.68 -5.29 -18.54
C ALA A 218 -0.57 -6.81 -18.39
N GLY A 219 -1.71 -7.50 -18.20
CA GLY A 219 -1.79 -8.95 -18.08
C GLY A 219 -1.46 -9.74 -19.35
N LEU A 220 -1.56 -9.13 -20.54
CA LEU A 220 -1.21 -9.81 -21.80
C LEU A 220 0.30 -9.90 -22.02
N ARG A 221 1.09 -9.11 -21.28
CA ARG A 221 2.55 -9.03 -21.42
C ARG A 221 2.97 -8.75 -22.87
N VAL A 222 2.43 -7.69 -23.48
CA VAL A 222 2.80 -7.29 -24.85
C VAL A 222 3.46 -5.91 -24.83
N GLY A 223 4.66 -5.85 -25.37
CA GLY A 223 5.41 -4.62 -25.66
C GLY A 223 6.17 -4.78 -26.97
N TYR A 224 6.88 -3.75 -27.37
CA TYR A 224 7.67 -3.79 -28.59
C TYR A 224 8.84 -2.80 -28.55
N ALA A 225 9.86 -3.10 -29.34
CA ALA A 225 10.99 -2.23 -29.61
C ALA A 225 10.98 -1.80 -31.07
N VAL A 226 11.42 -0.57 -31.34
CA VAL A 226 11.66 -0.05 -32.69
C VAL A 226 13.07 0.56 -32.76
N GLY A 227 13.87 0.18 -33.75
CA GLY A 227 15.26 0.63 -33.85
C GLY A 227 15.95 0.25 -35.16
N PRO A 228 17.29 0.37 -35.25
CA PRO A 228 18.08 -0.10 -36.38
C PRO A 228 17.93 -1.61 -36.57
N VAL A 229 17.92 -2.05 -37.82
CA VAL A 229 17.68 -3.46 -38.19
C VAL A 229 18.69 -4.38 -37.51
N GLU A 230 19.97 -4.00 -37.53
CA GLU A 230 21.07 -4.78 -36.97
C GLU A 230 20.93 -4.97 -35.46
N VAL A 231 20.42 -3.94 -34.76
CA VAL A 231 20.18 -4.01 -33.32
C VAL A 231 18.96 -4.87 -33.02
N ILE A 232 17.88 -4.72 -33.81
CA ILE A 232 16.65 -5.52 -33.67
C ILE A 232 16.92 -7.01 -33.93
N GLU A 233 17.77 -7.34 -34.91
CA GLU A 233 18.22 -8.72 -35.17
C GLU A 233 19.02 -9.29 -33.99
N ALA A 234 19.94 -8.51 -33.41
CA ALA A 234 20.68 -8.90 -32.21
C ALA A 234 19.74 -9.10 -30.99
N MET A 235 18.72 -8.27 -30.84
CA MET A 235 17.69 -8.43 -29.81
C MET A 235 16.84 -9.70 -30.02
N ARG A 236 16.52 -10.05 -31.27
CA ARG A 236 15.83 -11.32 -31.60
C ARG A 236 16.69 -12.52 -31.20
N ALA A 237 17.99 -12.49 -31.48
CA ALA A 237 18.93 -13.55 -31.11
C ALA A 237 19.16 -13.68 -29.60
N SER A 238 18.92 -12.61 -28.84
CA SER A 238 19.19 -12.55 -27.39
C SER A 238 18.03 -13.01 -26.50
N GLY A 239 16.87 -13.36 -27.07
CA GLY A 239 15.66 -13.70 -26.33
C GLY A 239 15.07 -15.07 -26.66
N ALA A 240 13.96 -15.41 -25.98
CA ALA A 240 13.26 -16.66 -26.24
C ALA A 240 12.57 -16.65 -27.62
N PRO A 241 12.52 -17.79 -28.34
CA PRO A 241 11.92 -17.88 -29.68
C PRO A 241 10.41 -17.60 -29.70
N TYR A 242 9.72 -17.85 -28.58
CA TYR A 242 8.27 -17.68 -28.43
C TYR A 242 7.93 -16.95 -27.12
N ALA A 243 8.41 -15.73 -26.96
CA ALA A 243 8.28 -15.00 -25.69
C ALA A 243 6.85 -14.53 -25.35
N VAL A 244 6.02 -14.29 -26.37
CA VAL A 244 4.64 -13.85 -26.20
C VAL A 244 3.69 -14.96 -26.62
N SER A 245 2.69 -15.24 -25.78
CA SER A 245 1.70 -16.30 -26.05
C SER A 245 0.82 -15.97 -27.26
N GLY A 246 0.31 -17.00 -27.95
CA GLY A 246 -0.63 -16.84 -29.06
C GLY A 246 -1.88 -16.02 -28.70
N PRO A 247 -2.58 -16.32 -27.58
CA PRO A 247 -3.72 -15.53 -27.13
C PRO A 247 -3.38 -14.06 -26.88
N SER A 248 -2.22 -13.77 -26.28
CA SER A 248 -1.76 -12.39 -26.06
C SER A 248 -1.55 -11.63 -27.37
N LEU A 249 -0.88 -12.25 -28.35
CA LEU A 249 -0.65 -11.64 -29.66
C LEU A 249 -1.95 -11.38 -30.42
N TRP A 250 -2.88 -12.34 -30.37
CA TRP A 250 -4.18 -12.23 -31.03
C TRP A 250 -5.01 -11.09 -30.44
N LEU A 251 -5.13 -11.04 -29.10
CA LEU A 251 -5.86 -9.98 -28.40
C LEU A 251 -5.22 -8.61 -28.58
N ALA A 252 -3.89 -8.53 -28.52
CA ALA A 252 -3.17 -7.28 -28.78
C ALA A 252 -3.44 -6.78 -30.21
N GLY A 253 -3.36 -7.66 -31.21
CA GLY A 253 -3.70 -7.31 -32.60
C GLY A 253 -5.12 -6.74 -32.73
N ARG A 254 -6.12 -7.44 -32.18
CA ARG A 254 -7.50 -6.96 -32.17
C ARG A 254 -7.64 -5.62 -31.46
N TRP A 255 -6.98 -5.45 -30.32
CA TRP A 255 -7.04 -4.20 -29.55
C TRP A 255 -6.44 -3.02 -30.31
N LEU A 256 -5.33 -3.22 -31.04
CA LEU A 256 -4.75 -2.14 -31.85
C LEU A 256 -5.72 -1.66 -32.94
N ASP A 257 -6.57 -2.54 -33.46
CA ASP A 257 -7.55 -2.22 -34.52
C ASP A 257 -8.77 -1.48 -33.97
N GLN A 258 -9.24 -1.81 -32.76
CA GLN A 258 -10.54 -1.33 -32.23
C GLN A 258 -10.45 -0.41 -31.00
N GLY A 259 -9.30 -0.33 -30.34
CA GLY A 259 -9.16 0.27 -29.00
C GLY A 259 -8.82 1.76 -28.98
N ALA A 260 -8.56 2.40 -30.13
CA ALA A 260 -8.01 3.74 -30.20
C ALA A 260 -8.84 4.80 -29.46
N ASP A 261 -10.16 4.84 -29.70
CA ASP A 261 -11.05 5.82 -29.07
C ASP A 261 -11.16 5.64 -27.56
N ALA A 262 -11.13 4.39 -27.09
CA ALA A 262 -11.16 4.09 -25.66
C ALA A 262 -9.88 4.55 -24.96
N VAL A 263 -8.72 4.32 -25.58
CA VAL A 263 -7.44 4.80 -25.08
C VAL A 263 -7.38 6.33 -25.06
N ALA A 264 -7.82 6.98 -26.14
CA ALA A 264 -7.83 8.44 -26.22
C ALA A 264 -8.70 9.09 -25.14
N ARG A 265 -9.89 8.53 -24.89
CA ARG A 265 -10.77 8.98 -23.80
C ARG A 265 -10.12 8.81 -22.43
N PHE A 266 -9.60 7.63 -22.14
CA PHE A 266 -8.91 7.33 -20.88
C PHE A 266 -7.72 8.25 -20.64
N VAL A 267 -6.90 8.50 -21.67
CA VAL A 267 -5.79 9.45 -21.59
C VAL A 267 -6.29 10.86 -21.25
N GLY A 268 -7.39 11.30 -21.85
CA GLY A 268 -8.01 12.58 -21.54
C GLY A 268 -8.49 12.71 -20.10
N GLU A 269 -9.17 11.67 -19.59
CA GLU A 269 -9.64 11.56 -18.20
C GLU A 269 -8.46 11.59 -17.22
N VAL A 270 -7.43 10.76 -17.45
CA VAL A 270 -6.21 10.73 -16.64
C VAL A 270 -5.52 12.09 -16.61
N LYS A 271 -5.41 12.80 -17.74
CA LYS A 271 -4.77 14.13 -17.78
C LYS A 271 -5.51 15.15 -16.89
N GLN A 272 -6.84 15.14 -16.92
CA GLN A 272 -7.67 16.04 -16.10
C GLN A 272 -7.54 15.69 -14.61
N GLU A 273 -7.72 14.42 -14.27
CA GLU A 273 -7.64 13.90 -12.90
C GLU A 273 -6.25 14.10 -12.28
N ARG A 274 -5.18 13.92 -13.07
CA ARG A 274 -3.78 14.11 -12.64
C ARG A 274 -3.52 15.54 -12.17
N ALA A 275 -4.06 16.54 -12.89
CA ALA A 275 -3.92 17.95 -12.51
C ALA A 275 -4.65 18.26 -11.18
N GLY A 276 -5.86 17.70 -11.00
CA GLY A 276 -6.60 17.81 -9.75
C GLY A 276 -5.87 17.14 -8.59
N LEU A 277 -5.39 15.91 -8.78
CA LEU A 277 -4.65 15.16 -7.76
C LEU A 277 -3.35 15.87 -7.33
N ALA A 278 -2.59 16.40 -8.29
CA ALA A 278 -1.39 17.18 -8.00
C ALA A 278 -1.72 18.43 -7.16
N THR A 279 -2.81 19.13 -7.49
CA THR A 279 -3.29 20.28 -6.71
C THR A 279 -3.66 19.88 -5.29
N THR A 280 -4.40 18.78 -5.13
CA THR A 280 -4.77 18.23 -3.82
C THR A 280 -3.54 17.88 -2.98
N LEU A 281 -2.58 17.14 -3.53
CA LEU A 281 -1.37 16.74 -2.80
C LEU A 281 -0.50 17.95 -2.40
N ARG A 282 -0.34 18.95 -3.28
CA ARG A 282 0.33 20.22 -2.93
C ARG A 282 -0.41 20.96 -1.81
N ALA A 283 -1.74 21.02 -1.89
CA ALA A 283 -2.56 21.62 -0.84
C ALA A 283 -2.45 20.87 0.50
N LEU A 284 -2.14 19.57 0.46
CA LEU A 284 -1.83 18.71 1.62
C LEU A 284 -0.34 18.75 2.02
N GLY A 285 0.45 19.71 1.51
CA GLY A 285 1.82 19.95 1.97
C GLY A 285 2.90 19.05 1.35
N ALA A 286 2.58 18.31 0.29
CA ALA A 286 3.57 17.56 -0.48
C ALA A 286 4.25 18.44 -1.54
N ASP A 287 5.52 18.16 -1.83
CA ASP A 287 6.17 18.66 -3.05
C ASP A 287 5.86 17.71 -4.22
N VAL A 288 5.29 18.26 -5.29
CA VAL A 288 4.72 17.49 -6.39
C VAL A 288 5.22 18.10 -7.71
N PRO A 289 6.17 17.46 -8.41
CA PRO A 289 6.55 17.90 -9.74
C PRO A 289 5.44 17.67 -10.76
N ASP A 290 5.53 18.38 -11.87
CA ASP A 290 4.64 18.12 -13.01
C ASP A 290 4.95 16.74 -13.60
N SER A 291 3.88 16.05 -13.99
CA SER A 291 3.94 14.69 -14.53
C SER A 291 3.27 14.65 -15.89
N GLU A 292 3.88 13.94 -16.83
CA GLU A 292 3.27 13.57 -18.11
C GLU A 292 2.97 12.07 -18.20
N ALA A 293 2.93 11.35 -17.07
CA ALA A 293 2.56 9.93 -17.02
C ALA A 293 1.12 9.69 -16.49
N ASN A 294 0.70 8.43 -16.30
CA ASN A 294 -0.57 8.10 -15.62
C ASN A 294 -0.49 8.07 -14.09
N PHE A 295 0.43 8.83 -13.51
CA PHE A 295 0.62 8.87 -12.07
C PHE A 295 1.14 10.24 -11.64
N VAL A 296 1.01 10.52 -10.35
CA VAL A 296 1.62 11.66 -9.67
C VAL A 296 2.73 11.14 -8.75
N PHE A 297 3.88 11.83 -8.77
CA PHE A 297 4.96 11.66 -7.81
C PHE A 297 4.86 12.76 -6.75
N ALA A 298 4.94 12.42 -5.48
CA ALA A 298 4.86 13.38 -4.39
C ALA A 298 5.93 13.07 -3.34
N ARG A 299 6.71 14.08 -2.94
CA ARG A 299 7.57 14.01 -1.76
C ARG A 299 6.82 14.55 -0.56
N LEU A 300 6.75 13.75 0.49
CA LEU A 300 6.12 14.09 1.75
C LEU A 300 7.16 14.73 2.69
N PRO A 301 6.76 15.44 3.75
CA PRO A 301 7.69 16.13 4.65
C PRO A 301 8.73 15.22 5.33
N SER A 302 8.48 13.91 5.39
CA SER A 302 9.42 12.93 5.93
C SER A 302 9.15 11.52 5.38
N PRO A 303 10.13 10.59 5.47
CA PRO A 303 9.90 9.18 5.20
C PRO A 303 8.77 8.57 6.04
N ALA A 304 8.64 8.98 7.31
CA ALA A 304 7.56 8.53 8.18
C ALA A 304 6.18 8.98 7.66
N ALA A 305 6.07 10.21 7.15
CA ALA A 305 4.83 10.72 6.56
C ALA A 305 4.44 9.98 5.26
N ALA A 306 5.42 9.66 4.40
CA ALA A 306 5.18 8.85 3.20
C ALA A 306 4.67 7.44 3.54
N LEU A 307 5.28 6.79 4.55
CA LEU A 307 4.83 5.49 5.03
C LEU A 307 3.45 5.54 5.66
N TRP A 308 3.19 6.53 6.52
CA TRP A 308 1.87 6.74 7.11
C TRP A 308 0.80 6.92 6.03
N THR A 309 1.05 7.77 5.04
CA THR A 309 0.09 8.03 3.95
C THR A 309 -0.24 6.75 3.18
N ARG A 310 0.78 5.96 2.83
CA ARG A 310 0.59 4.64 2.20
C ARG A 310 -0.26 3.71 3.07
N ASP A 311 0.07 3.61 4.35
CA ASP A 311 -0.58 2.69 5.29
C ASP A 311 -2.05 3.09 5.53
N ALA A 312 -2.32 4.39 5.69
CA ALA A 312 -3.65 4.94 5.85
C ALA A 312 -4.54 4.68 4.62
N LEU A 313 -4.02 4.93 3.42
CA LEU A 313 -4.73 4.61 2.17
C LEU A 313 -4.97 3.10 2.02
N ALA A 314 -4.00 2.26 2.38
CA ALA A 314 -4.17 0.81 2.37
C ALA A 314 -5.27 0.35 3.34
N GLY A 315 -5.35 0.96 4.53
CA GLY A 315 -6.44 0.73 5.49
C GLY A 315 -7.82 1.08 4.91
N LEU A 316 -7.89 2.08 4.03
CA LEU A 316 -9.08 2.46 3.26
C LEU A 316 -9.27 1.65 1.97
N GLY A 317 -8.40 0.69 1.67
CA GLY A 317 -8.49 -0.19 0.51
C GLY A 317 -7.81 0.29 -0.76
N VAL A 318 -7.03 1.36 -0.67
CA VAL A 318 -6.35 2.01 -1.79
C VAL A 318 -4.86 1.74 -1.71
N ALA A 319 -4.32 0.98 -2.65
CA ALA A 319 -2.89 0.72 -2.73
C ALA A 319 -2.17 1.83 -3.51
N VAL A 320 -1.08 2.34 -2.94
CA VAL A 320 -0.17 3.32 -3.56
C VAL A 320 1.28 2.86 -3.38
N ARG A 321 2.20 3.41 -4.17
CA ARG A 321 3.61 3.00 -4.12
C ARG A 321 4.44 3.94 -3.26
N ALA A 322 5.19 3.37 -2.33
CA ALA A 322 6.28 4.04 -1.60
C ALA A 322 7.58 3.22 -1.71
N TRP A 323 8.72 3.79 -1.32
CA TRP A 323 10.02 3.08 -1.31
C TRP A 323 10.72 3.17 0.05
N PRO A 324 10.21 2.48 1.09
CA PRO A 324 10.81 2.49 2.42
C PRO A 324 12.30 2.13 2.36
N GLY A 325 13.15 2.97 2.96
CA GLY A 325 14.59 2.73 3.05
C GLY A 325 15.37 2.87 1.74
N ARG A 326 14.74 3.30 0.64
CA ARG A 326 15.44 3.57 -0.62
C ARG A 326 15.89 5.03 -0.65
N ALA A 327 17.20 5.25 -0.52
CA ALA A 327 17.80 6.59 -0.55
C ALA A 327 17.30 7.42 -1.75
N GLY A 328 16.84 8.64 -1.45
CA GLY A 328 16.31 9.59 -2.44
C GLY A 328 14.84 9.37 -2.84
N LEU A 329 14.19 8.33 -2.34
CA LEU A 329 12.78 7.97 -2.59
C LEU A 329 12.03 7.52 -1.31
N ASP A 330 12.67 7.56 -0.15
CA ASP A 330 12.12 7.09 1.13
C ASP A 330 11.03 8.02 1.68
N ASP A 331 11.07 9.28 1.30
CA ASP A 331 10.04 10.30 1.51
C ASP A 331 9.01 10.39 0.38
N ALA A 332 9.09 9.52 -0.63
CA ALA A 332 8.29 9.62 -1.84
C ALA A 332 7.10 8.67 -1.88
N LEU A 333 6.02 9.17 -2.48
CA LEU A 333 4.82 8.43 -2.85
C LEU A 333 4.58 8.57 -4.35
N ARG A 334 4.21 7.48 -5.01
CA ARG A 334 3.67 7.50 -6.38
C ARG A 334 2.27 6.94 -6.38
N VAL A 335 1.36 7.72 -6.95
CA VAL A 335 -0.07 7.44 -6.98
C VAL A 335 -0.51 7.35 -8.44
N THR A 336 -0.94 6.16 -8.87
CA THR A 336 -1.56 5.99 -10.19
C THR A 336 -2.86 6.77 -10.24
N VAL A 337 -3.13 7.42 -11.36
CA VAL A 337 -4.39 8.12 -11.62
C VAL A 337 -5.38 7.13 -12.22
N PRO A 338 -6.56 6.94 -11.64
CA PRO A 338 -7.47 5.85 -12.02
C PRO A 338 -8.10 6.04 -13.41
N GLY A 339 -8.35 7.27 -13.86
CA GLY A 339 -9.15 7.51 -15.06
C GLY A 339 -10.60 7.06 -14.88
N ASP A 340 -11.14 7.27 -13.68
CA ASP A 340 -12.48 6.93 -13.23
C ASP A 340 -12.86 7.89 -12.10
N ALA A 341 -13.94 8.65 -12.30
CA ALA A 341 -14.29 9.77 -11.42
C ALA A 341 -14.63 9.32 -9.98
N ASP A 342 -15.28 8.16 -9.81
CA ASP A 342 -15.65 7.65 -8.49
C ASP A 342 -14.42 7.14 -7.74
N GLN A 343 -13.52 6.43 -8.42
CA GLN A 343 -12.24 6.00 -7.85
C GLN A 343 -11.33 7.19 -7.53
N HIS A 344 -11.33 8.23 -8.37
CA HIS A 344 -10.58 9.46 -8.13
C HIS A 344 -11.12 10.21 -6.90
N ALA A 345 -12.44 10.37 -6.79
CA ALA A 345 -13.07 10.98 -5.63
C ALA A 345 -12.75 10.20 -4.34
N ARG A 346 -12.80 8.86 -4.40
CA ARG A 346 -12.41 8.00 -3.28
C ARG A 346 -10.94 8.17 -2.88
N LEU A 347 -10.02 8.24 -3.85
CA LEU A 347 -8.60 8.50 -3.60
C LEU A 347 -8.41 9.85 -2.91
N VAL A 348 -9.04 10.91 -3.41
CA VAL A 348 -8.94 12.27 -2.86
C VAL A 348 -9.49 12.32 -1.43
N ALA A 349 -10.65 11.71 -1.19
CA ALA A 349 -11.21 11.59 0.16
C ALA A 349 -10.28 10.82 1.11
N GLY A 350 -9.70 9.71 0.65
CA GLY A 350 -8.75 8.94 1.44
C GLY A 350 -7.47 9.70 1.77
N LEU A 351 -6.94 10.51 0.84
CA LEU A 351 -5.81 11.40 1.08
C LEU A 351 -6.15 12.48 2.12
N SER A 352 -7.35 13.07 2.04
CA SER A 352 -7.83 14.02 3.04
C SER A 352 -7.92 13.38 4.42
N ALA A 353 -8.57 12.22 4.53
CA ALA A 353 -8.68 11.48 5.78
C ALA A 353 -7.32 11.07 6.36
N ALA A 354 -6.36 10.67 5.52
CA ALA A 354 -5.02 10.28 5.94
C ALA A 354 -4.17 11.45 6.44
N LEU A 355 -4.24 12.61 5.79
CA LEU A 355 -3.32 13.73 6.02
C LEU A 355 -3.93 14.92 6.78
N ARG A 356 -5.27 14.99 6.85
CA ARG A 356 -6.03 16.06 7.52
C ARG A 356 -7.30 15.52 8.20
N PRO A 357 -7.19 14.62 9.18
CA PRO A 357 -8.35 14.24 9.99
C PRO A 357 -8.95 15.49 10.63
N GLN A 358 -10.28 15.60 10.56
CA GLN A 358 -11.05 16.66 11.21
C GLN A 358 -11.50 16.24 12.62
N ALA A 359 -11.47 14.93 12.93
CA ALA A 359 -11.86 14.38 14.24
C ALA A 359 -11.16 13.05 14.53
N LEU A 360 -11.21 12.65 15.81
CA LEU A 360 -10.77 11.34 16.27
C LEU A 360 -11.91 10.60 16.96
N LEU A 361 -12.13 9.35 16.55
CA LEU A 361 -13.16 8.47 17.07
C LEU A 361 -12.51 7.34 17.87
N PHE A 362 -13.10 6.97 18.99
CA PHE A 362 -12.56 5.93 19.86
C PHE A 362 -13.62 4.87 20.13
N ASP A 363 -13.26 3.59 20.03
CA ASP A 363 -13.97 2.60 20.84
C ASP A 363 -13.68 2.86 22.34
N LEU A 364 -14.54 2.34 23.21
CA LEU A 364 -14.38 2.50 24.65
C LEU A 364 -13.60 1.34 25.26
N ASP A 365 -13.95 0.10 24.93
CA ASP A 365 -13.45 -1.09 25.62
C ASP A 365 -12.09 -1.51 25.06
N GLY A 366 -11.10 -1.79 25.91
CA GLY A 366 -9.75 -2.13 25.45
C GLY A 366 -8.95 -0.97 24.84
N VAL A 367 -9.61 0.16 24.54
CA VAL A 367 -8.98 1.41 24.08
C VAL A 367 -8.86 2.43 25.22
N LEU A 368 -9.98 2.76 25.87
CA LEU A 368 -10.03 3.73 26.97
C LEU A 368 -10.29 3.05 28.32
N ALA A 369 -11.17 2.05 28.34
CA ALA A 369 -11.54 1.29 29.52
C ALA A 369 -10.78 -0.04 29.60
N ASP A 370 -10.05 -0.25 30.69
CA ASP A 370 -9.55 -1.58 31.03
C ASP A 370 -10.70 -2.38 31.66
N VAL A 371 -11.27 -3.27 30.84
CA VAL A 371 -12.39 -4.14 31.20
C VAL A 371 -11.96 -5.54 31.62
N SER A 372 -10.67 -5.76 31.86
CA SER A 372 -10.14 -7.06 32.27
C SER A 372 -10.76 -7.54 33.59
N GLY A 373 -11.00 -6.63 34.53
CA GLY A 373 -11.67 -6.91 35.80
C GLY A 373 -13.20 -6.98 35.73
N SER A 374 -13.81 -6.42 34.67
CA SER A 374 -15.27 -6.25 34.55
C SER A 374 -15.89 -7.16 33.50
N TYR A 375 -16.02 -6.73 32.24
CA TYR A 375 -16.70 -7.46 31.18
C TYR A 375 -16.07 -8.83 30.93
N ARG A 376 -14.73 -8.93 30.92
CA ARG A 376 -14.07 -10.25 30.74
C ARG A 376 -14.38 -11.20 31.88
N ARG A 377 -14.35 -10.69 33.11
CA ARG A 377 -14.73 -11.46 34.28
C ARG A 377 -16.20 -11.86 34.24
N CYS A 378 -17.09 -10.99 33.75
CA CYS A 378 -18.49 -11.33 33.51
C CYS A 378 -18.64 -12.46 32.48
N ILE A 379 -17.86 -12.47 31.38
CA ILE A 379 -17.86 -13.58 30.41
C ILE A 379 -17.48 -14.89 31.10
N VAL A 380 -16.37 -14.90 31.83
CA VAL A 380 -15.84 -16.09 32.51
C VAL A 380 -16.81 -16.59 33.58
N GLU A 381 -17.32 -15.71 34.45
CA GLU A 381 -18.24 -16.07 35.53
C GLU A 381 -19.62 -16.48 35.00
N THR A 382 -20.11 -15.85 33.93
CA THR A 382 -21.36 -16.27 33.28
C THR A 382 -21.19 -17.66 32.68
N ALA A 383 -20.12 -17.92 31.93
CA ALA A 383 -19.85 -19.25 31.36
C ALA A 383 -19.67 -20.31 32.45
N ALA A 384 -18.93 -20.00 33.52
CA ALA A 384 -18.72 -20.89 34.66
C ALA A 384 -20.03 -21.25 35.37
N SER A 385 -21.00 -20.34 35.39
CA SER A 385 -22.33 -20.60 35.97
C SER A 385 -23.15 -21.67 35.22
N TYR A 386 -22.78 -21.95 33.96
CA TYR A 386 -23.30 -23.04 33.15
C TYR A 386 -22.34 -24.24 33.09
N GLY A 387 -21.31 -24.28 33.94
CA GLY A 387 -20.31 -25.36 33.99
C GLY A 387 -19.26 -25.30 32.88
N VAL A 388 -19.15 -24.18 32.14
CA VAL A 388 -18.18 -24.03 31.05
C VAL A 388 -16.98 -23.20 31.52
N ALA A 389 -15.79 -23.79 31.47
CA ALA A 389 -14.54 -23.07 31.70
C ALA A 389 -14.08 -22.33 30.42
N VAL A 390 -13.82 -21.04 30.55
CA VAL A 390 -13.38 -20.12 29.49
C VAL A 390 -12.08 -19.45 29.93
N SER A 391 -11.05 -19.46 29.09
CA SER A 391 -9.83 -18.66 29.29
C SER A 391 -9.93 -17.28 28.62
N GLY A 392 -9.01 -16.36 28.90
CA GLY A 392 -8.98 -15.11 28.13
C GLY A 392 -8.53 -15.34 26.68
N ASP A 393 -7.71 -16.35 26.41
CA ASP A 393 -7.40 -16.80 25.04
C ASP A 393 -8.67 -17.22 24.25
N ASP A 394 -9.60 -17.93 24.89
CA ASP A 394 -10.89 -18.30 24.27
C ASP A 394 -11.71 -17.05 23.89
N ILE A 395 -11.72 -16.04 24.78
CA ILE A 395 -12.41 -14.76 24.56
C ILE A 395 -11.78 -13.99 23.39
N VAL A 396 -10.46 -13.88 23.41
CA VAL A 396 -9.67 -13.20 22.37
C VAL A 396 -9.88 -13.87 21.02
N ALA A 397 -9.85 -15.21 20.97
CA ALA A 397 -10.08 -15.97 19.75
C ALA A 397 -11.44 -15.68 19.11
N ILE A 398 -12.52 -15.61 19.90
CA ILE A 398 -13.86 -15.28 19.39
C ILE A 398 -13.96 -13.82 18.96
N LYS A 399 -13.37 -12.88 19.70
CA LYS A 399 -13.33 -11.46 19.29
C LYS A 399 -12.56 -11.29 17.98
N HIS A 400 -11.43 -11.97 17.82
CA HIS A 400 -10.63 -11.96 16.59
C HIS A 400 -11.34 -12.61 15.40
N ALA A 401 -12.20 -13.62 15.64
CA ALA A 401 -13.03 -14.22 14.60
C ALA A 401 -14.08 -13.23 14.02
N GLY A 402 -14.39 -12.14 14.74
CA GLY A 402 -15.32 -11.12 14.30
C GLY A 402 -16.80 -11.45 14.50
N ASN A 403 -17.66 -10.50 14.17
CA ASN A 403 -19.09 -10.54 14.48
C ASN A 403 -19.35 -10.74 15.99
N ALA A 404 -18.43 -10.28 16.83
CA ALA A 404 -18.45 -10.44 18.29
C ALA A 404 -18.96 -9.14 18.93
N ASN A 405 -20.10 -8.68 18.42
CA ASN A 405 -20.55 -7.29 18.48
C ASN A 405 -20.82 -6.75 19.90
N ASN A 406 -20.93 -7.65 20.89
CA ASN A 406 -20.93 -7.34 22.31
C ASN A 406 -20.50 -8.58 23.12
N ASP A 407 -20.16 -8.38 24.40
CA ASP A 407 -19.67 -9.46 25.25
C ASP A 407 -20.75 -10.50 25.63
N TRP A 408 -22.04 -10.17 25.46
CA TRP A 408 -23.12 -11.16 25.59
C TRP A 408 -23.07 -12.18 24.44
N VAL A 409 -22.87 -11.71 23.21
CA VAL A 409 -22.67 -12.56 22.02
C VAL A 409 -21.41 -13.41 22.16
N VAL A 410 -20.31 -12.83 22.67
CA VAL A 410 -19.08 -13.60 22.96
C VAL A 410 -19.38 -14.73 23.94
N THR A 411 -20.01 -14.42 25.08
CA THR A 411 -20.38 -15.41 26.09
C THR A 411 -21.29 -16.50 25.52
N HIS A 412 -22.32 -16.12 24.78
CA HIS A 412 -23.27 -17.04 24.16
C HIS A 412 -22.59 -17.97 23.14
N ARG A 413 -21.66 -17.44 22.34
CA ARG A 413 -20.87 -18.25 21.39
C ARG A 413 -19.91 -19.21 22.09
N LEU A 414 -19.28 -18.80 23.19
CA LEU A 414 -18.42 -19.68 24.01
C LEU A 414 -19.20 -20.86 24.56
N LEU A 415 -20.40 -20.60 25.08
CA LEU A 415 -21.31 -21.63 25.57
C LEU A 415 -21.70 -22.59 24.43
N ALA A 416 -22.16 -22.06 23.30
CA ALA A 416 -22.54 -22.87 22.13
C ALA A 416 -21.37 -23.71 21.59
N ALA A 417 -20.15 -23.15 21.53
CA ALA A 417 -18.95 -23.86 21.09
C ALA A 417 -18.56 -25.02 22.01
N ARG A 418 -19.04 -25.02 23.26
CA ARG A 418 -18.85 -26.09 24.25
C ARG A 418 -20.09 -26.98 24.40
N GLY A 419 -21.03 -26.88 23.46
CA GLY A 419 -22.22 -27.74 23.39
C GLY A 419 -23.36 -27.32 24.32
N MET A 420 -23.32 -26.12 24.89
CA MET A 420 -24.40 -25.58 25.73
C MET A 420 -25.38 -24.76 24.90
N ASP A 421 -26.65 -25.16 24.89
CA ASP A 421 -27.75 -24.44 24.25
C ASP A 421 -28.49 -23.59 25.29
N VAL A 422 -28.00 -22.37 25.52
CA VAL A 422 -28.56 -21.43 26.51
C VAL A 422 -29.17 -20.24 25.75
N PRO A 423 -30.43 -19.87 26.01
CA PRO A 423 -31.05 -18.71 25.36
C PRO A 423 -30.24 -17.42 25.57
N TYR A 424 -30.08 -16.63 24.51
CA TYR A 424 -29.32 -15.37 24.53
C TYR A 424 -29.76 -14.42 25.66
N ASP A 425 -31.07 -14.26 25.86
CA ASP A 425 -31.61 -13.37 26.89
C ASP A 425 -31.26 -13.83 28.31
N GLU A 426 -31.09 -15.14 28.52
CA GLU A 426 -30.65 -15.69 29.81
C GLU A 426 -29.16 -15.41 30.07
N VAL A 427 -28.33 -15.62 29.04
CA VAL A 427 -26.90 -15.25 29.09
C VAL A 427 -26.75 -13.76 29.39
N ARG A 428 -27.52 -12.91 28.69
CA ARG A 428 -27.54 -11.47 28.89
C ARG A 428 -27.95 -11.09 30.32
N ALA A 429 -29.08 -11.58 30.81
CA ALA A 429 -29.59 -11.25 32.14
C ALA A 429 -28.59 -11.62 33.23
N ARG A 430 -27.94 -12.78 33.10
CA ARG A 430 -26.95 -13.26 34.06
C ARG A 430 -25.66 -12.45 34.03
N PHE A 431 -25.20 -12.10 32.83
CA PHE A 431 -24.07 -11.19 32.64
C PHE A 431 -24.35 -9.83 33.28
N GLU A 432 -25.50 -9.22 32.98
CA GLU A 432 -25.88 -7.90 33.50
C GLU A 432 -25.98 -7.89 35.03
N ALA A 433 -26.46 -8.98 35.65
CA ALA A 433 -26.51 -9.12 37.10
C ALA A 433 -25.10 -9.12 37.74
N LEU A 434 -24.13 -9.81 37.13
CA LEU A 434 -22.74 -9.79 37.59
C LEU A 434 -22.09 -8.41 37.38
N TYR A 435 -22.37 -7.80 36.23
CA TYR A 435 -21.81 -6.51 35.87
C TYR A 435 -22.28 -5.39 36.79
N HIS A 436 -23.59 -5.29 37.03
CA HIS A 436 -24.18 -4.25 37.89
C HIS A 436 -24.07 -4.56 39.38
N GLY A 437 -23.98 -5.84 39.74
CA GLY A 437 -24.03 -6.27 41.13
C GLY A 437 -25.44 -6.17 41.71
N ASP A 438 -25.52 -6.46 43.00
CA ASP A 438 -26.73 -6.41 43.80
C ASP A 438 -26.41 -5.75 45.16
N PRO A 439 -27.39 -5.40 46.00
CA PRO A 439 -27.12 -4.76 47.29
C PRO A 439 -26.18 -5.55 48.23
N ALA A 440 -25.97 -6.85 47.99
CA ALA A 440 -25.05 -7.69 48.77
C ALA A 440 -23.68 -7.90 48.09
N ARG A 441 -23.54 -7.61 46.79
CA ARG A 441 -22.29 -7.79 46.03
C ARG A 441 -22.03 -6.61 45.10
N PRO A 442 -20.88 -5.91 45.25
CA PRO A 442 -20.53 -4.83 44.34
C PRO A 442 -20.44 -5.33 42.91
N GLY A 443 -20.91 -4.53 41.97
CA GLY A 443 -20.90 -4.88 40.55
C GLY A 443 -19.49 -4.87 39.99
N LEU A 444 -19.20 -5.79 39.06
CA LEU A 444 -17.88 -5.88 38.45
C LEU A 444 -17.48 -4.61 37.68
N HIS A 445 -18.44 -3.77 37.26
CA HIS A 445 -18.17 -2.45 36.67
C HIS A 445 -17.32 -1.53 37.57
N GLU A 446 -17.36 -1.71 38.90
CA GLU A 446 -16.53 -0.93 39.84
C GLU A 446 -15.03 -1.26 39.73
N THR A 447 -14.67 -2.39 39.12
CA THR A 447 -13.27 -2.79 38.93
C THR A 447 -12.61 -2.18 37.69
N GLU A 448 -13.39 -1.52 36.83
CA GLU A 448 -12.87 -0.86 35.63
C GLU A 448 -11.89 0.26 35.98
N SER A 449 -10.83 0.37 35.21
CA SER A 449 -9.85 1.45 35.30
C SER A 449 -9.69 2.15 33.94
N LEU A 450 -9.21 3.39 33.98
CA LEU A 450 -8.84 4.13 32.78
C LEU A 450 -7.46 3.64 32.31
N ILE A 451 -7.38 3.18 31.05
CA ILE A 451 -6.10 2.94 30.38
C ILE A 451 -5.45 4.31 30.19
N GLU A 452 -4.23 4.51 30.70
CA GLU A 452 -3.49 5.80 30.87
C GLU A 452 -3.61 6.81 29.70
N ALA A 453 -4.79 7.43 29.57
CA ALA A 453 -5.15 8.22 28.40
C ALA A 453 -5.59 9.64 28.75
N HIS A 454 -5.85 9.96 30.03
CA HIS A 454 -6.50 11.23 30.38
C HIS A 454 -5.73 12.46 29.88
N ALA A 455 -4.42 12.53 30.13
CA ALA A 455 -3.60 13.65 29.67
C ALA A 455 -3.51 13.71 28.14
N ALA A 456 -3.36 12.56 27.48
CA ALA A 456 -3.32 12.46 26.03
C ALA A 456 -4.65 12.87 25.39
N LEU A 457 -5.78 12.36 25.88
CA LEU A 457 -7.13 12.72 25.42
C LEU A 457 -7.43 14.20 25.65
N ALA A 458 -7.06 14.74 26.81
CA ALA A 458 -7.22 16.16 27.08
C ALA A 458 -6.42 17.02 26.10
N ALA A 459 -5.18 16.62 25.78
CA ALA A 459 -4.37 17.28 24.75
C ALA A 459 -4.97 17.11 23.35
N LEU A 460 -5.49 15.94 23.00
CA LEU A 460 -6.15 15.72 21.70
C LEU A 460 -7.42 16.56 21.57
N ALA A 461 -8.21 16.68 22.64
CA ALA A 461 -9.47 17.44 22.66
C ALA A 461 -9.27 18.95 22.44
N THR A 462 -8.05 19.50 22.63
CA THR A 462 -7.77 20.91 22.30
C THR A 462 -7.57 21.12 20.80
N HIS A 463 -7.29 20.05 20.04
CA HIS A 463 -6.96 20.11 18.61
C HIS A 463 -8.02 19.46 17.73
N TYR A 464 -8.70 18.41 18.22
CA TYR A 464 -9.66 17.63 17.49
C TYR A 464 -10.96 17.45 18.30
N PRO A 465 -12.14 17.62 17.68
CA PRO A 465 -13.36 17.03 18.19
C PRO A 465 -13.20 15.53 18.38
N LEU A 466 -13.55 15.04 19.56
CA LEU A 466 -13.48 13.62 19.89
C LEU A 466 -14.89 13.03 19.96
N ALA A 467 -15.04 11.78 19.54
CA ALA A 467 -16.26 11.01 19.78
C ALA A 467 -15.96 9.58 20.21
N ILE A 468 -16.90 8.98 20.95
CA ILE A 468 -16.88 7.56 21.30
C ILE A 468 -17.88 6.82 20.42
N VAL A 469 -17.48 5.63 19.95
CA VAL A 469 -18.32 4.71 19.19
C VAL A 469 -18.18 3.32 19.81
N THR A 470 -19.10 2.96 20.70
CA THR A 470 -18.99 1.75 21.54
C THR A 470 -20.19 0.82 21.41
N GLY A 471 -19.94 -0.48 21.62
CA GLY A 471 -20.98 -1.49 21.75
C GLY A 471 -21.65 -1.54 23.13
N ARG A 472 -21.24 -0.69 24.09
CA ARG A 472 -21.88 -0.62 25.42
C ARG A 472 -23.29 0.01 25.35
N PRO A 473 -24.21 -0.36 26.26
CA PRO A 473 -25.40 0.42 26.54
C PRO A 473 -25.06 1.85 27.00
N ARG A 474 -25.92 2.83 26.69
CA ARG A 474 -25.78 4.25 27.05
C ARG A 474 -25.50 4.45 28.54
N ARG A 475 -26.29 3.77 29.37
CA ARG A 475 -26.17 3.82 30.84
C ARG A 475 -24.76 3.47 31.33
N ASP A 476 -24.12 2.49 30.70
CA ASP A 476 -22.86 1.93 31.17
C ASP A 476 -21.67 2.75 30.68
N ALA A 477 -21.74 3.22 29.43
CA ALA A 477 -20.80 4.20 28.91
C ALA A 477 -20.84 5.50 29.72
N ASP A 478 -22.01 6.07 30.00
CA ASP A 478 -22.13 7.31 30.76
C ASP A 478 -21.61 7.19 32.18
N ARG A 479 -21.83 6.03 32.83
CA ARG A 479 -21.28 5.73 34.15
C ARG A 479 -19.76 5.73 34.14
N PHE A 480 -19.14 5.04 33.18
CA PHE A 480 -17.68 5.01 33.05
C PHE A 480 -17.11 6.41 32.81
N LEU A 481 -17.70 7.16 31.87
CA LEU A 481 -17.24 8.51 31.54
C LEU A 481 -17.39 9.48 32.71
N ALA A 482 -18.46 9.40 33.49
CA ALA A 482 -18.65 10.21 34.68
C ALA A 482 -17.64 9.87 35.79
N ARG A 483 -17.35 8.58 35.99
CA ARG A 483 -16.38 8.12 37.00
C ARG A 483 -14.97 8.66 36.76
N PHE A 484 -14.57 8.79 35.50
CA PHE A 484 -13.21 9.21 35.11
C PHE A 484 -13.13 10.65 34.57
N ASP A 485 -14.17 11.47 34.73
CA ASP A 485 -14.25 12.86 34.25
C ASP A 485 -13.97 13.02 32.73
N LEU A 486 -14.38 12.04 31.93
CA LEU A 486 -14.12 12.02 30.49
C LEU A 486 -15.25 12.64 29.65
N ALA A 487 -16.47 12.73 30.20
CA ALA A 487 -17.65 13.13 29.43
C ALA A 487 -17.49 14.48 28.72
N ARG A 488 -16.79 15.44 29.36
CA ARG A 488 -16.53 16.78 28.80
C ARG A 488 -15.53 16.81 27.64
N LEU A 489 -14.76 15.74 27.43
CA LEU A 489 -13.76 15.66 26.36
C LEU A 489 -14.39 15.21 25.03
N PHE A 490 -15.54 14.55 25.06
CA PHE A 490 -16.18 13.96 23.89
C PHE A 490 -17.39 14.80 23.46
N THR A 491 -17.40 15.24 22.21
CA THR A 491 -18.51 16.01 21.63
C THR A 491 -19.70 15.10 21.32
N ALA A 492 -19.45 13.82 21.03
CA ALA A 492 -20.48 12.83 20.79
C ALA A 492 -20.12 11.48 21.42
N VAL A 493 -21.12 10.77 21.92
CA VAL A 493 -21.00 9.38 22.33
C VAL A 493 -22.11 8.60 21.64
N ILE A 494 -21.71 7.61 20.83
CA ILE A 494 -22.59 6.71 20.10
C ILE A 494 -22.54 5.35 20.79
N THR A 495 -23.69 4.87 21.23
CA THR A 495 -23.84 3.54 21.84
C THR A 495 -24.69 2.62 21.00
N MET A 496 -24.80 1.36 21.44
CA MET A 496 -25.67 0.37 20.80
C MET A 496 -27.17 0.77 20.79
N ASP A 497 -27.55 1.72 21.64
CA ASP A 497 -28.89 2.29 21.68
C ASP A 497 -29.15 3.34 20.57
N ASP A 498 -28.09 3.89 19.97
CA ASP A 498 -28.16 4.95 18.94
C ASP A 498 -28.14 4.39 17.51
N ALA A 499 -27.45 3.27 17.29
CA ALA A 499 -27.19 2.71 15.97
C ALA A 499 -26.90 1.19 16.03
N PRO A 500 -27.00 0.46 14.90
CA PRO A 500 -26.56 -0.93 14.81
C PRO A 500 -25.12 -1.12 15.30
N LEU A 501 -24.81 -2.29 15.84
CA LEU A 501 -23.47 -2.59 16.33
C LEU A 501 -22.46 -2.76 15.18
N LYS A 502 -21.21 -2.38 15.46
CA LYS A 502 -20.04 -2.70 14.62
C LYS A 502 -20.01 -4.22 14.35
N PRO A 503 -19.69 -4.69 13.13
CA PRO A 503 -18.97 -3.99 12.05
C PRO A 503 -19.84 -3.13 11.11
N ASP A 504 -21.13 -2.91 11.41
CA ASP A 504 -21.95 -1.97 10.64
C ASP A 504 -21.32 -0.55 10.68
N PRO A 505 -21.21 0.17 9.53
CA PRO A 505 -20.63 1.51 9.50
C PRO A 505 -21.56 2.62 10.03
N ALA A 506 -22.86 2.36 10.20
CA ALA A 506 -23.85 3.33 10.69
C ALA A 506 -23.45 4.06 11.99
N PRO A 507 -22.97 3.40 13.05
CA PRO A 507 -22.53 4.08 14.27
C PRO A 507 -21.36 5.06 14.03
N VAL A 508 -20.42 4.71 13.14
CA VAL A 508 -19.31 5.59 12.77
C VAL A 508 -19.81 6.80 11.97
N ARG A 509 -20.69 6.57 10.98
CA ARG A 509 -21.31 7.65 10.19
C ARG A 509 -22.16 8.58 11.06
N LEU A 510 -22.86 8.05 12.07
CA LEU A 510 -23.61 8.85 13.02
C LEU A 510 -22.68 9.73 13.87
N ALA A 511 -21.52 9.21 14.30
CA ALA A 511 -20.51 10.01 14.98
C ALA A 511 -20.01 11.17 14.11
N LEU A 512 -19.63 10.90 12.84
CA LEU A 512 -19.23 11.92 11.88
C LEU A 512 -20.32 13.00 11.71
N ALA A 513 -21.59 12.58 11.57
CA ALA A 513 -22.72 13.49 11.42
C ALA A 513 -22.93 14.37 12.66
N ARG A 514 -22.82 13.83 13.88
CA ARG A 514 -22.93 14.60 15.13
C ARG A 514 -21.77 15.59 15.32
N LEU A 515 -20.60 15.26 14.78
CA LEU A 515 -19.42 16.14 14.80
C LEU A 515 -19.43 17.17 13.67
N GLY A 516 -20.22 16.97 12.60
CA GLY A 516 -20.24 17.85 11.43
C GLY A 516 -18.97 17.76 10.59
N VAL A 517 -18.36 16.58 10.52
CA VAL A 517 -17.08 16.30 9.84
C VAL A 517 -17.21 15.15 8.85
N THR A 518 -16.27 15.06 7.91
CA THR A 518 -16.20 13.96 6.92
C THR A 518 -14.96 13.09 7.06
N ASP A 519 -13.85 13.70 7.50
CA ASP A 519 -12.55 13.06 7.57
C ASP A 519 -12.20 12.78 9.03
N ALA A 520 -11.95 11.52 9.38
CA ALA A 520 -11.59 11.16 10.75
C ALA A 520 -10.68 9.93 10.79
N TRP A 521 -10.06 9.70 11.95
CA TRP A 521 -9.46 8.43 12.31
C TRP A 521 -10.30 7.74 13.37
N MET A 522 -10.39 6.42 13.32
CA MET A 522 -11.04 5.63 14.37
C MET A 522 -10.05 4.66 14.99
N ILE A 523 -9.95 4.69 16.32
CA ILE A 523 -9.07 3.86 17.13
C ILE A 523 -9.93 2.76 17.78
N GLY A 524 -9.59 1.49 17.52
CA GLY A 524 -10.30 0.33 18.07
C GLY A 524 -9.38 -0.86 18.33
N ASP A 525 -9.77 -1.73 19.26
CA ASP A 525 -9.01 -2.93 19.62
C ASP A 525 -9.52 -4.21 18.94
N THR A 526 -10.67 -4.14 18.23
CA THR A 526 -11.27 -5.30 17.55
C THR A 526 -11.28 -5.20 16.02
N PRO A 527 -11.31 -6.35 15.32
CA PRO A 527 -11.58 -6.40 13.88
C PRO A 527 -12.90 -5.75 13.45
N ASP A 528 -13.93 -5.74 14.32
CA ASP A 528 -15.21 -5.13 14.00
C ASP A 528 -15.13 -3.60 13.98
N ASP A 529 -14.28 -2.99 14.82
CA ASP A 529 -13.96 -1.55 14.78
C ASP A 529 -13.33 -1.15 13.46
N VAL A 530 -12.29 -1.88 13.07
CA VAL A 530 -11.52 -1.66 11.84
C VAL A 530 -12.45 -1.75 10.63
N ARG A 531 -13.31 -2.78 10.58
CA ARG A 531 -14.27 -2.96 9.49
C ARG A 531 -15.31 -1.84 9.43
N ALA A 532 -15.88 -1.44 10.58
CA ALA A 532 -16.85 -0.37 10.64
C ALA A 532 -16.26 0.97 10.18
N ALA A 533 -15.05 1.31 10.65
CA ALA A 533 -14.31 2.50 10.26
C ALA A 533 -14.04 2.52 8.75
N ARG A 534 -13.48 1.43 8.21
CA ARG A 534 -13.19 1.30 6.78
C ARG A 534 -14.45 1.45 5.93
N ALA A 535 -15.55 0.77 6.28
CA ALA A 535 -16.82 0.86 5.55
C ALA A 535 -17.50 2.24 5.68
N ALA A 536 -17.08 3.07 6.64
CA ALA A 536 -17.48 4.45 6.78
C ALA A 536 -16.53 5.45 6.07
N GLY A 537 -15.43 4.99 5.47
CA GLY A 537 -14.42 5.87 4.84
C GLY A 537 -13.50 6.57 5.84
N VAL A 538 -13.46 6.09 7.09
CA VAL A 538 -12.64 6.60 8.19
C VAL A 538 -11.37 5.77 8.31
N VAL A 539 -10.21 6.42 8.52
CA VAL A 539 -8.93 5.69 8.62
C VAL A 539 -8.94 4.80 9.87
N PRO A 540 -8.82 3.47 9.73
CA PRO A 540 -8.85 2.56 10.87
C PRO A 540 -7.47 2.42 11.51
N LEU A 541 -7.38 2.67 12.82
CA LEU A 541 -6.20 2.40 13.64
C LEU A 541 -6.54 1.28 14.63
N GLY A 542 -5.73 0.23 14.63
CA GLY A 542 -5.79 -0.83 15.62
C GLY A 542 -5.00 -0.45 16.86
N VAL A 543 -5.40 -0.98 18.02
CA VAL A 543 -4.58 -0.96 19.24
C VAL A 543 -4.51 -2.36 19.85
N THR A 544 -3.40 -2.68 20.52
CA THR A 544 -3.31 -3.87 21.38
C THR A 544 -3.39 -3.46 22.85
N ALA A 545 -4.13 -4.22 23.67
CA ALA A 545 -4.38 -3.85 25.06
C ALA A 545 -3.30 -4.37 26.04
N PRO A 546 -3.01 -3.65 27.15
CA PRO A 546 -3.10 -2.21 27.34
C PRO A 546 -1.74 -1.54 27.13
N LEU A 547 -1.81 -0.48 26.33
CA LEU A 547 -0.89 0.61 25.97
C LEU A 547 -0.03 1.25 27.10
N ALA A 548 0.09 0.63 28.27
CA ALA A 548 1.08 0.89 29.33
C ALA A 548 1.15 -0.30 30.31
N ARG A 549 1.96 -1.33 30.03
CA ARG A 549 2.49 -2.24 31.06
C ARG A 549 3.95 -2.62 30.78
N LEU A 550 4.82 -1.63 30.53
CA LEU A 550 6.26 -1.80 30.72
C LEU A 550 6.86 -0.50 31.28
N GLY A 551 6.55 -0.21 32.54
CA GLY A 551 7.47 0.52 33.40
C GLY A 551 8.58 -0.42 33.85
N VAL A 552 9.60 -0.62 33.02
CA VAL A 552 10.89 -1.16 33.47
C VAL A 552 11.98 -0.28 32.88
N ALA A 553 12.35 0.73 33.67
CA ALA A 553 13.70 1.27 33.60
C ALA A 553 14.66 0.16 34.03
N ASP A 554 15.79 0.10 33.31
CA ASP A 554 17.04 -0.59 33.64
C ASP A 554 17.25 -2.06 33.17
N ALA A 555 18.26 -2.15 32.30
CA ALA A 555 19.11 -3.30 31.92
C ALA A 555 18.60 -4.32 30.88
N TRP A 556 19.37 -4.39 29.78
CA TRP A 556 19.18 -5.27 28.62
C TRP A 556 20.31 -6.30 28.51
N MET A 557 19.96 -7.51 28.03
CA MET A 557 20.78 -8.27 27.07
C MET A 557 19.86 -8.90 26.03
N ILE A 558 20.15 -8.68 24.75
CA ILE A 558 19.40 -9.20 23.59
C ILE A 558 20.21 -10.34 22.97
N GLY A 559 19.59 -11.50 22.81
CA GLY A 559 19.97 -12.51 21.83
C GLY A 559 18.71 -12.94 21.10
N ASP A 560 18.65 -12.75 19.78
CA ASP A 560 17.45 -13.01 18.96
C ASP A 560 17.44 -14.41 18.33
N THR A 561 18.44 -15.25 18.66
CA THR A 561 18.59 -16.58 18.05
C THR A 561 18.39 -17.73 19.04
N SER A 562 17.97 -18.87 18.50
CA SER A 562 17.84 -20.14 19.22
C SER A 562 19.16 -20.64 19.83
N ASP A 563 20.30 -20.14 19.36
CA ASP A 563 21.63 -20.47 19.89
C ASP A 563 21.97 -19.69 21.16
N ASP A 564 21.49 -18.46 21.29
CA ASP A 564 21.65 -17.63 22.50
C ASP A 564 20.90 -18.25 23.70
N VAL A 565 19.70 -18.79 23.44
CA VAL A 565 18.88 -19.51 24.42
C VAL A 565 19.57 -20.80 24.91
N ARG A 566 20.30 -21.48 24.01
CA ARG A 566 21.07 -22.69 24.35
C ARG A 566 22.32 -22.36 25.16
N ALA A 567 23.04 -21.30 24.81
CA ALA A 567 24.22 -20.84 25.53
C ALA A 567 23.87 -20.40 26.96
N ALA A 568 22.75 -19.68 27.16
CA ALA A 568 22.26 -19.28 28.47
C ALA A 568 21.96 -20.47 29.40
N ARG A 569 21.29 -21.51 28.88
CA ARG A 569 20.99 -22.74 29.63
C ARG A 569 22.24 -23.54 30.00
N ALA A 570 23.25 -23.58 29.11
CA ALA A 570 24.52 -24.26 29.39
C ALA A 570 25.34 -23.54 30.47
N ALA A 571 25.15 -22.23 30.64
CA ALA A 571 25.81 -21.41 31.65
C ALA A 571 25.06 -21.34 33.00
N GLY A 572 23.97 -22.09 33.17
CA GLY A 572 23.17 -22.08 34.40
C GLY A 572 22.35 -20.79 34.61
N VAL A 573 22.22 -19.96 33.59
CA VAL A 573 21.40 -18.74 33.60
C VAL A 573 20.00 -19.11 33.10
N VAL A 574 18.97 -18.78 33.88
CA VAL A 574 17.56 -18.99 33.48
C VAL A 574 17.25 -18.03 32.33
N PRO A 575 16.95 -18.51 31.09
CA PRO A 575 16.50 -17.61 30.05
C PRO A 575 15.14 -17.03 30.47
N LEU A 576 15.05 -15.71 30.58
CA LEU A 576 13.82 -14.98 30.83
C LEU A 576 12.91 -15.07 29.59
N GLY A 577 12.19 -16.19 29.48
CA GLY A 577 10.89 -16.23 28.81
C GLY A 577 9.85 -15.82 29.85
N VAL A 578 9.34 -14.59 29.75
CA VAL A 578 8.35 -14.07 30.71
C VAL A 578 6.98 -14.73 30.47
N THR A 579 6.56 -15.57 31.40
CA THR A 579 5.15 -15.93 31.70
C THR A 579 5.12 -16.24 33.21
N ALA A 580 4.30 -15.69 34.10
CA ALA A 580 3.11 -14.83 34.11
C ALA A 580 3.29 -13.73 35.22
N PRO A 581 2.57 -12.57 35.23
CA PRO A 581 1.10 -12.43 35.20
C PRO A 581 0.59 -11.60 34.00
N GLY A 582 -0.44 -12.00 33.25
CA GLY A 582 -1.32 -13.16 33.39
C GLY A 582 -2.32 -13.30 32.24
N GLU A 583 -1.84 -13.09 31.01
CA GLU A 583 -2.11 -13.89 29.80
C GLU A 583 -1.39 -13.18 28.62
N PRO A 584 -0.59 -13.88 27.81
CA PRO A 584 -0.02 -13.28 26.62
C PRO A 584 -1.18 -12.99 25.67
N TYR A 585 -1.52 -11.73 25.45
CA TYR A 585 -2.37 -11.40 24.31
C TYR A 585 -1.69 -12.01 23.08
N ALA A 586 -2.27 -13.06 22.51
CA ALA A 586 -2.00 -13.41 21.13
C ALA A 586 -2.12 -12.09 20.36
N SER A 587 -1.02 -11.59 19.79
CA SER A 587 -0.93 -10.23 19.27
C SER A 587 -2.20 -9.96 18.45
N ALA A 588 -3.05 -9.02 18.85
CA ALA A 588 -4.24 -8.70 18.06
C ALA A 588 -3.86 -8.15 16.66
N GLU A 589 -2.59 -7.81 16.49
CA GLU A 589 -2.01 -7.24 15.29
C GLU A 589 -2.32 -7.99 13.99
N PRO A 590 -2.13 -9.32 13.83
CA PRO A 590 -2.48 -10.01 12.60
C PRO A 590 -3.98 -9.97 12.30
N ALA A 591 -4.84 -10.06 13.32
CA ALA A 591 -6.29 -10.00 13.16
C ALA A 591 -6.76 -8.59 12.76
N LEU A 592 -6.22 -7.55 13.40
CA LEU A 592 -6.50 -6.15 13.09
C LEU A 592 -5.97 -5.76 11.70
N THR A 593 -4.76 -6.20 11.36
CA THR A 593 -4.16 -5.99 10.05
C THR A 593 -4.98 -6.67 8.96
N ALA A 594 -5.37 -7.93 9.15
CA ALA A 594 -6.24 -8.66 8.23
C ALA A 594 -7.64 -8.03 8.09
N ALA A 595 -8.15 -7.38 9.14
CA ALA A 595 -9.39 -6.61 9.08
C ALA A 595 -9.25 -5.28 8.33
N GLY A 596 -8.01 -4.81 8.12
CA GLY A 596 -7.69 -3.60 7.37
C GLY A 596 -7.19 -2.43 8.21
N ALA A 597 -6.63 -2.66 9.40
CA ALA A 597 -6.02 -1.59 10.18
C ALA A 597 -4.87 -0.96 9.40
N ALA A 598 -4.86 0.37 9.28
CA ALA A 598 -3.76 1.11 8.66
C ALA A 598 -2.47 0.89 9.45
N ARG A 599 -2.56 0.99 10.77
CA ARG A 599 -1.50 0.61 11.72
C ARG A 599 -2.10 0.03 12.98
N VAL A 600 -1.30 -0.79 13.66
CA VAL A 600 -1.61 -1.30 14.99
C VAL A 600 -0.65 -0.64 15.98
N LEU A 601 -1.20 0.11 16.93
CA LEU A 601 -0.46 0.91 17.89
C LEU A 601 -0.33 0.16 19.22
N THR A 602 0.83 0.36 19.86
CA THR A 602 1.17 -0.23 21.16
C THR A 602 1.44 0.82 22.24
N THR A 603 1.50 2.12 21.89
CA THR A 603 1.55 3.25 22.85
C THR A 603 0.68 4.44 22.41
N TRP A 604 0.17 5.25 23.35
CA TRP A 604 -0.46 6.55 23.06
C TRP A 604 0.51 7.52 22.39
N THR A 605 1.79 7.45 22.78
CA THR A 605 2.88 8.18 22.10
C THR A 605 2.96 7.83 20.62
N GLY A 606 2.66 6.58 20.23
CA GLY A 606 2.57 6.18 18.83
C GLY A 606 1.47 6.90 18.06
N LEU A 607 0.30 7.11 18.67
CA LEU A 607 -0.79 7.91 18.07
C LEU A 607 -0.37 9.37 17.90
N LEU A 608 0.19 9.97 18.95
CA LEU A 608 0.68 11.35 18.91
C LEU A 608 1.78 11.52 17.85
N ALA A 609 2.73 10.59 17.78
CA ALA A 609 3.77 10.60 16.77
C ALA A 609 3.23 10.53 15.34
N LEU A 610 2.11 9.83 15.09
CA LEU A 610 1.45 9.84 13.78
C LEU A 610 0.80 11.19 13.47
N LEU A 611 0.15 11.81 14.47
CA LEU A 611 -0.45 13.13 14.32
C LEU A 611 0.61 14.23 14.09
N ASP A 612 1.79 14.09 14.68
CA ASP A 612 2.93 14.99 14.47
C ASP A 612 3.49 14.94 13.04
N LEU A 613 3.21 13.85 12.28
CA LEU A 613 3.58 13.76 10.86
C LEU A 613 2.70 14.64 9.97
N LEU A 614 1.57 15.12 10.48
CA LEU A 614 0.57 15.79 9.67
C LEU A 614 0.98 17.24 9.35
N PRO A 615 0.73 17.71 8.12
CA PRO A 615 1.01 19.08 7.73
C PRO A 615 0.30 20.08 8.66
N GLY A 616 1.07 20.93 9.34
CA GLY A 616 0.54 21.95 10.25
C GLY A 616 0.50 21.58 11.74
N ALA A 617 0.91 20.36 12.13
CA ALA A 617 0.96 19.92 13.53
C ALA A 617 1.91 20.76 14.42
N HIS A 618 2.90 21.45 13.83
CA HIS A 618 3.85 22.30 14.55
C HIS A 618 3.50 23.80 14.56
N GLY A 619 2.30 24.18 14.12
CA GLY A 619 1.79 25.53 14.31
C GLY A 619 1.14 25.69 15.69
N GLY A 620 1.84 26.27 16.66
CA GLY A 620 1.19 26.84 17.86
C GLY A 620 -0.04 27.68 17.48
N PRO A 621 -1.01 27.84 18.39
CA PRO A 621 -2.44 27.98 18.09
C PRO A 621 -2.69 28.83 16.86
N ALA A 622 -2.76 28.17 15.69
CA ALA A 622 -3.22 28.81 14.48
C ALA A 622 -4.70 29.08 14.73
N ARG A 623 -5.03 30.34 14.99
CA ARG A 623 -6.40 30.84 14.92
C ARG A 623 -6.92 30.49 13.53
N TRP A 624 -7.62 29.37 13.43
CA TRP A 624 -8.45 29.06 12.27
C TRP A 624 -9.42 30.24 12.11
N PRO A 625 -9.60 30.78 10.88
CA PRO A 625 -10.51 31.89 10.69
C PRO A 625 -11.88 31.48 11.21
N ALA A 626 -12.41 32.27 12.13
CA ALA A 626 -13.76 32.11 12.66
C ALA A 626 -14.71 31.98 11.46
N ARG A 627 -15.42 30.85 11.38
CA ARG A 627 -16.56 30.72 10.47
C ARG A 627 -17.49 31.88 10.77
N THR A 628 -17.60 32.81 9.83
CA THR A 628 -18.62 33.85 9.84
C THR A 628 -19.97 33.16 9.56
N PRO A 629 -21.06 33.57 10.24
CA PRO A 629 -22.22 32.73 10.52
C PRO A 629 -22.97 32.21 9.28
#